data_AF-A0A329R3E5-F1
#
_entry.id   AF-A0A329R3E5-F1
#
_cell.length_a   1.000
_cell.length_b   1.000
_cell.length_c   1.000
_cell.angle_alpha   90.00
_cell.angle_beta   90.00
_cell.angle_gamma   90.00
#
_symmetry.space_group_name_H-M   'P 1'
#
loop_
_entity.id
_entity.type
_entity.pdbx_description
1 polymer ?
#
loop_
_entity_poly.entity_id
_entity_poly.type
_entity_poly.pdbx_seq_one_letter_code
_entity_poly.pdbx_strand_id
1 'polypeptide(L)'
;MVAFAEATLDGRQDDIGSFGAEGAASVYGALSMNFRAAAEYMHRNSDEIWERAQYPSGIPGMNEAFSSFIKAGTVNAQSIYNKLRLYDEAQENYAEQNAAHLINRVGELDEPGFFSDPLRMTFADIAENYWDDLVYSYNSPGGVSENPHRGGIEVDPDYWHSFVTEGMRNPDAAGQLHGVLVNWYQEGIKNQAGAQNGNEHYWDNIMANNLAGMFSSSWDTVLDEIEEDKRRREEFIEELSDRGVDFATDPTEAAGDVVKEIIKAAIASAITATVGGDSPPDLDFDFAGAHLNWVRVAVAEYNAGSIDDYHDGTVERSADPEYYGNRYGASFTDENGNVIAPLVYNEEERKIVPNEDFPDDPRALEAFNAWVQSKPVQVYMGEEQHSRF
;
A
#
# COMPACT_ATOMS: atom_id res chain seq x y z
N MET A 1 -0.85 -27.77 17.32
CA MET A 1 -1.74 -26.61 17.59
C MET A 1 -2.67 -26.39 16.42
N VAL A 2 -2.15 -26.21 15.19
CA VAL A 2 -2.95 -26.14 13.95
C VAL A 2 -3.96 -27.29 13.83
N ALA A 3 -3.51 -28.55 13.91
CA ALA A 3 -4.39 -29.72 13.86
C ALA A 3 -5.45 -29.80 14.98
N PHE A 4 -5.22 -29.14 16.13
CA PHE A 4 -6.22 -29.05 17.20
C PHE A 4 -7.26 -27.96 16.87
N ALA A 5 -6.82 -26.83 16.32
CA ALA A 5 -7.71 -25.77 15.86
C ALA A 5 -8.59 -26.23 14.69
N GLU A 6 -8.02 -26.86 13.65
CA GLU A 6 -8.77 -27.42 12.50
C GLU A 6 -9.86 -28.38 12.99
N ALA A 7 -9.50 -29.27 13.91
CA ALA A 7 -10.46 -30.24 14.43
C ALA A 7 -11.55 -29.60 15.30
N THR A 8 -11.26 -28.48 15.98
CA THR A 8 -12.17 -27.78 16.89
C THR A 8 -13.09 -26.77 16.19
N LEU A 9 -12.58 -26.02 15.21
CA LEU A 9 -13.32 -25.00 14.47
C LEU A 9 -14.13 -25.60 13.32
N ASP A 10 -13.61 -26.63 12.65
CA ASP A 10 -14.20 -27.18 11.42
C ASP A 10 -15.01 -28.47 11.68
N GLY A 11 -15.25 -28.77 12.97
CA GLY A 11 -16.28 -29.72 13.37
C GLY A 11 -15.96 -31.19 13.15
N ARG A 12 -14.75 -31.66 13.52
CA ARG A 12 -14.56 -33.11 13.80
C ARG A 12 -15.26 -33.47 15.12
N GLN A 13 -16.58 -33.41 15.10
CA GLN A 13 -17.46 -33.53 16.27
C GLN A 13 -17.29 -34.85 17.04
N ASP A 14 -16.89 -35.91 16.34
CA ASP A 14 -16.81 -37.27 16.90
C ASP A 14 -15.60 -37.48 17.83
N ASP A 15 -14.55 -36.65 17.77
CA ASP A 15 -13.30 -36.86 18.51
C ASP A 15 -13.07 -35.87 19.68
N ILE A 16 -13.74 -34.72 19.70
CA ILE A 16 -13.37 -33.58 20.58
C ILE A 16 -14.55 -32.91 21.30
N GLY A 17 -15.79 -33.31 20.98
CA GLY A 17 -17.01 -32.72 21.56
C GLY A 17 -17.42 -31.40 20.93
N SER A 18 -18.67 -30.97 21.14
CA SER A 18 -19.20 -29.72 20.59
C SER A 18 -18.60 -28.51 21.31
N PHE A 19 -17.77 -27.73 20.62
CA PHE A 19 -17.35 -26.42 21.09
C PHE A 19 -18.45 -25.40 20.75
N GLY A 20 -19.03 -24.79 21.79
CA GLY A 20 -19.94 -23.66 21.62
C GLY A 20 -19.19 -22.41 21.13
N ALA A 21 -19.94 -21.33 20.91
CA ALA A 21 -19.38 -20.11 20.34
C ALA A 21 -18.32 -19.41 21.25
N GLU A 22 -18.38 -19.62 22.57
CA GLU A 22 -17.32 -19.23 23.53
C GLU A 22 -16.01 -20.05 23.35
N GLY A 23 -16.15 -21.27 22.82
CA GLY A 23 -15.02 -22.14 22.47
C GLY A 23 -14.21 -21.59 21.30
N ALA A 24 -14.87 -21.01 20.30
CA ALA A 24 -14.20 -20.41 19.15
C ALA A 24 -13.33 -19.20 19.53
N ALA A 25 -13.84 -18.31 20.41
CA ALA A 25 -13.05 -17.19 20.94
C ALA A 25 -11.80 -17.68 21.68
N SER A 26 -11.93 -18.77 22.45
CA SER A 26 -10.81 -19.39 23.17
C SER A 26 -9.78 -20.01 22.22
N VAL A 27 -10.22 -20.61 21.10
CA VAL A 27 -9.31 -21.17 20.09
C VAL A 27 -8.54 -20.08 19.36
N TYR A 28 -9.21 -19.01 18.90
CA TYR A 28 -8.53 -17.86 18.29
C TYR A 28 -7.58 -17.18 19.28
N GLY A 29 -7.99 -17.02 20.55
CA GLY A 29 -7.11 -16.52 21.60
C GLY A 29 -5.91 -17.44 21.90
N ALA A 30 -6.04 -18.76 21.73
CA ALA A 30 -4.92 -19.68 21.89
C ALA A 30 -3.98 -19.65 20.67
N LEU A 31 -4.53 -19.58 19.45
CA LEU A 31 -3.74 -19.44 18.23
C LEU A 31 -2.97 -18.12 18.20
N SER A 32 -3.58 -17.03 18.66
CA SER A 32 -2.93 -15.71 18.67
C SER A 32 -1.68 -15.67 19.56
N MET A 33 -1.55 -16.58 20.54
CA MET A 33 -0.36 -16.72 21.38
C MET A 33 0.77 -17.51 20.70
N ASN A 34 0.53 -18.10 19.53
CA ASN A 34 1.52 -18.82 18.73
C ASN A 34 1.47 -18.33 17.28
N PHE A 35 2.21 -17.27 16.99
CA PHE A 35 2.16 -16.55 15.72
C PHE A 35 2.42 -17.44 14.50
N ARG A 36 3.37 -18.38 14.60
CA ARG A 36 3.62 -19.34 13.51
C ARG A 36 2.42 -20.24 13.26
N ALA A 37 1.83 -20.81 14.31
CA ALA A 37 0.64 -21.65 14.17
C ALA A 37 -0.58 -20.84 13.69
N ALA A 38 -0.71 -19.58 14.09
CA ALA A 38 -1.74 -18.68 13.56
C ALA A 38 -1.57 -18.47 12.05
N ALA A 39 -0.34 -18.16 11.60
CA ALA A 39 -0.05 -17.96 10.19
C ALA A 39 -0.28 -19.23 9.35
N GLU A 40 0.16 -20.40 9.82
CA GLU A 40 -0.07 -21.67 9.14
C GLU A 40 -1.56 -22.03 9.08
N TYR A 41 -2.32 -21.77 10.15
CA TYR A 41 -3.77 -22.03 10.18
C TYR A 41 -4.51 -21.09 9.23
N MET A 42 -4.19 -19.80 9.27
CA MET A 42 -4.81 -18.79 8.41
C MET A 42 -4.53 -19.08 6.93
N HIS A 43 -3.30 -19.44 6.60
CA HIS A 43 -2.92 -19.74 5.22
C HIS A 43 -3.70 -20.95 4.65
N ARG A 44 -3.92 -21.99 5.46
CA ARG A 44 -4.68 -23.18 5.03
C ARG A 44 -6.17 -22.94 4.88
N ASN A 45 -6.70 -21.93 5.57
CA ASN A 45 -8.14 -21.67 5.68
C ASN A 45 -8.46 -20.22 5.25
N SER A 46 -7.71 -19.68 4.28
CA SER A 46 -7.75 -18.26 3.93
C SER A 46 -9.16 -17.77 3.60
N ASP A 47 -9.90 -18.53 2.79
CA ASP A 47 -11.25 -18.18 2.36
C ASP A 47 -12.24 -18.18 3.52
N GLU A 48 -12.14 -19.16 4.42
CA GLU A 48 -13.03 -19.29 5.59
C GLU A 48 -12.73 -18.20 6.63
N ILE A 49 -11.45 -17.85 6.80
CA ILE A 49 -11.03 -16.70 7.61
C ILE A 49 -11.58 -15.39 7.02
N TRP A 50 -11.52 -15.23 5.70
CA TRP A 50 -12.09 -14.07 5.02
C TRP A 50 -13.61 -13.99 5.16
N GLU A 51 -14.32 -15.11 4.96
CA GLU A 51 -15.76 -15.18 5.20
C GLU A 51 -16.10 -14.78 6.64
N ARG A 52 -15.33 -15.26 7.63
CA ARG A 52 -15.54 -14.91 9.03
C ARG A 52 -15.30 -13.43 9.32
N ALA A 53 -14.28 -12.84 8.69
CA ALA A 53 -13.91 -11.44 8.88
C ALA A 53 -15.05 -10.48 8.55
N GLN A 54 -15.86 -10.79 7.53
CA GLN A 54 -16.97 -9.96 7.06
C GLN A 54 -18.21 -9.98 7.98
N TYR A 55 -18.26 -10.85 8.99
CA TYR A 55 -19.42 -11.00 9.87
C TYR A 55 -19.02 -10.81 11.35
N PRO A 56 -19.01 -9.59 11.89
CA PRO A 56 -18.71 -9.30 13.28
C PRO A 56 -19.60 -10.13 14.19
N SER A 57 -18.97 -10.72 15.20
CA SER A 57 -19.63 -11.54 16.19
C SER A 57 -20.39 -10.68 17.20
N GLY A 58 -21.61 -11.08 17.55
CA GLY A 58 -22.31 -10.57 18.73
C GLY A 58 -21.84 -11.20 20.05
N ILE A 59 -20.88 -12.12 19.99
CA ILE A 59 -20.36 -12.84 21.16
C ILE A 59 -19.25 -12.01 21.83
N PRO A 60 -19.35 -11.71 23.15
CA PRO A 60 -18.34 -10.93 23.85
C PRO A 60 -16.94 -11.52 23.72
N GLY A 61 -15.94 -10.67 23.41
CA GLY A 61 -14.53 -11.07 23.31
C GLY A 61 -14.16 -11.79 22.01
N MET A 62 -15.12 -12.15 21.16
CA MET A 62 -14.85 -12.90 19.94
C MET A 62 -14.18 -12.06 18.86
N ASN A 63 -14.61 -10.81 18.69
CA ASN A 63 -14.02 -9.92 17.69
C ASN A 63 -12.57 -9.58 18.09
N GLU A 64 -12.30 -9.34 19.36
CA GLU A 64 -10.97 -9.08 19.89
C GLU A 64 -10.05 -10.30 19.74
N ALA A 65 -10.55 -11.50 20.06
CA ALA A 65 -9.80 -12.74 19.91
C ALA A 65 -9.49 -13.04 18.43
N PHE A 66 -10.47 -12.83 17.55
CA PHE A 66 -10.31 -13.03 16.11
C PHE A 66 -9.32 -12.02 15.51
N SER A 67 -9.46 -10.73 15.79
CA SER A 67 -8.51 -9.71 15.36
C SER A 67 -7.10 -9.96 15.88
N SER A 68 -6.96 -10.40 17.14
CA SER A 68 -5.67 -10.81 17.70
C SER A 68 -5.06 -12.01 16.96
N PHE A 69 -5.90 -12.95 16.53
CA PHE A 69 -5.48 -14.08 15.70
C PHE A 69 -5.03 -13.62 14.30
N ILE A 70 -5.76 -12.71 13.65
CA ILE A 70 -5.35 -12.13 12.36
C ILE A 70 -4.00 -11.42 12.52
N LYS A 71 -3.87 -10.51 13.49
CA LYS A 71 -2.61 -9.80 13.78
C LYS A 71 -1.46 -10.77 14.07
N ALA A 72 -1.73 -11.87 14.76
CA ALA A 72 -0.76 -12.91 15.02
C ALA A 72 -0.30 -13.64 13.75
N GLY A 73 -1.23 -13.94 12.84
CA GLY A 73 -0.97 -14.65 11.59
C GLY A 73 -0.36 -13.80 10.47
N THR A 74 -0.44 -12.47 10.57
CA THR A 74 0.11 -11.50 9.60
C THR A 74 1.29 -10.73 10.20
N VAL A 75 1.05 -9.78 11.09
CA VAL A 75 2.08 -8.86 11.62
C VAL A 75 3.09 -9.59 12.50
N ASN A 76 2.63 -10.27 13.55
CA ASN A 76 3.55 -10.82 14.56
C ASN A 76 4.37 -12.00 14.04
N ALA A 77 3.83 -12.76 13.07
CA ALA A 77 4.50 -13.90 12.47
C ALA A 77 5.59 -13.51 11.46
N GLN A 78 5.53 -12.32 10.87
CA GLN A 78 6.45 -11.89 9.81
C GLN A 78 7.92 -12.05 10.23
N SER A 79 8.29 -11.56 11.43
CA SER A 79 9.67 -11.67 11.92
C SER A 79 10.16 -13.12 12.13
N ILE A 80 9.24 -14.07 12.34
CA ILE A 80 9.56 -15.49 12.46
C ILE A 80 9.92 -16.04 11.09
N TYR A 81 9.08 -15.79 10.08
CA TYR A 81 9.32 -16.25 8.71
C TYR A 81 10.55 -15.59 8.08
N ASN A 82 10.77 -14.29 8.31
CA ASN A 82 11.98 -13.60 7.86
C ASN A 82 13.25 -14.27 8.42
N LYS A 83 13.23 -14.70 9.68
CA LYS A 83 14.34 -15.47 10.27
C LYS A 83 14.47 -16.87 9.69
N LEU A 84 13.37 -17.54 9.36
CA LEU A 84 13.39 -18.87 8.74
C LEU A 84 14.00 -18.80 7.33
N ARG A 85 13.67 -17.75 6.56
CA ARG A 85 14.22 -17.52 5.22
C ARG A 85 15.73 -17.34 5.18
N LEU A 86 16.34 -16.88 6.29
CA LEU A 86 17.81 -16.84 6.41
C LEU A 86 18.47 -18.22 6.38
N TYR A 87 17.71 -19.29 6.68
CA TYR A 87 18.20 -20.67 6.71
C TYR A 87 17.69 -21.51 5.53
N ASP A 88 16.56 -21.13 4.95
CA ASP A 88 15.96 -21.75 3.78
C ASP A 88 15.30 -20.68 2.91
N GLU A 89 15.98 -20.26 1.84
CA GLU A 89 15.50 -19.21 0.94
C GLU A 89 14.19 -19.59 0.24
N ALA A 90 13.87 -20.90 0.14
CA ALA A 90 12.63 -21.40 -0.43
C ALA A 90 11.46 -21.45 0.58
N GLN A 91 11.70 -21.11 1.85
CA GLN A 91 10.65 -21.09 2.87
C GLN A 91 9.66 -19.96 2.57
N GLU A 92 8.43 -20.35 2.22
CA GLU A 92 7.31 -19.44 2.06
C GLU A 92 7.06 -18.64 3.35
N ASN A 93 6.78 -17.34 3.18
CA ASN A 93 6.38 -16.47 4.26
C ASN A 93 4.85 -16.40 4.33
N TYR A 94 4.24 -17.31 5.10
CA TYR A 94 2.78 -17.33 5.25
C TYR A 94 2.23 -16.04 5.85
N ALA A 95 3.03 -15.30 6.60
CA ALA A 95 2.60 -14.02 7.16
C ALA A 95 2.36 -12.96 6.07
N GLU A 96 3.29 -12.84 5.12
CA GLU A 96 3.17 -11.98 3.93
C GLU A 96 2.01 -12.43 3.04
N GLN A 97 1.89 -13.74 2.76
CA GLN A 97 0.81 -14.28 1.92
C GLN A 97 -0.58 -14.06 2.54
N ASN A 98 -0.71 -14.23 3.85
CA ASN A 98 -1.96 -13.98 4.57
C ASN A 98 -2.35 -12.50 4.54
N ALA A 99 -1.37 -11.60 4.68
CA ALA A 99 -1.60 -10.16 4.58
C ALA A 99 -2.00 -9.77 3.15
N ALA A 100 -1.26 -10.25 2.14
CA ALA A 100 -1.57 -10.04 0.73
C ALA A 100 -3.00 -10.50 0.38
N HIS A 101 -3.40 -11.68 0.87
CA HIS A 101 -4.75 -12.19 0.70
C HIS A 101 -5.80 -11.23 1.28
N LEU A 102 -5.63 -10.75 2.52
CA LEU A 102 -6.57 -9.80 3.12
C LEU A 102 -6.65 -8.47 2.36
N ILE A 103 -5.51 -7.94 1.92
CA ILE A 103 -5.46 -6.67 1.17
C ILE A 103 -6.20 -6.82 -0.16
N ASN A 104 -5.91 -7.89 -0.93
CA ASN A 104 -6.61 -8.17 -2.18
C ASN A 104 -8.12 -8.32 -1.96
N ARG A 105 -8.54 -9.08 -0.95
CA ARG A 105 -9.97 -9.33 -0.70
C ARG A 105 -10.72 -8.08 -0.27
N VAL A 106 -10.09 -7.18 0.47
CA VAL A 106 -10.68 -5.86 0.76
C VAL A 106 -10.69 -4.97 -0.48
N GLY A 107 -9.64 -5.01 -1.31
CA GLY A 107 -9.57 -4.29 -2.57
C GLY A 107 -10.61 -4.72 -3.61
N GLU A 108 -11.09 -5.96 -3.53
CA GLU A 108 -12.16 -6.52 -4.36
C GLU A 108 -13.59 -6.13 -3.90
N LEU A 109 -13.74 -5.45 -2.76
CA LEU A 109 -15.06 -5.06 -2.26
C LEU A 109 -15.63 -3.86 -3.04
N ASP A 110 -16.83 -4.01 -3.59
CA ASP A 110 -17.56 -2.93 -4.26
C ASP A 110 -18.17 -1.91 -3.26
N GLU A 111 -18.38 -2.32 -2.01
CA GLU A 111 -18.97 -1.51 -0.94
C GLU A 111 -18.18 -1.67 0.36
N PRO A 112 -18.24 -0.69 1.29
CA PRO A 112 -17.55 -0.77 2.57
C PRO A 112 -17.84 -2.06 3.33
N GLY A 113 -16.79 -2.73 3.80
CA GLY A 113 -16.91 -3.98 4.51
C GLY A 113 -17.54 -3.79 5.90
N PHE A 114 -18.38 -4.75 6.29
CA PHE A 114 -18.98 -4.77 7.63
C PHE A 114 -18.00 -5.33 8.66
N PHE A 115 -16.89 -4.62 8.92
CA PHE A 115 -15.83 -5.06 9.83
C PHE A 115 -16.01 -4.51 11.25
N SER A 116 -15.56 -5.27 12.26
CA SER A 116 -15.50 -4.80 13.64
C SER A 116 -14.32 -3.83 13.85
N ASP A 117 -14.45 -2.89 14.78
CA ASP A 117 -13.37 -1.94 15.12
C ASP A 117 -12.02 -2.60 15.48
N PRO A 118 -11.95 -3.69 16.29
CA PRO A 118 -10.68 -4.37 16.55
C PRO A 118 -10.02 -4.93 15.27
N LEU A 119 -10.81 -5.31 14.27
CA LEU A 119 -10.29 -5.80 12.99
C LEU A 119 -9.80 -4.64 12.11
N ARG A 120 -10.49 -3.50 12.10
CA ARG A 120 -10.02 -2.28 11.42
C ARG A 120 -8.70 -1.77 12.00
N MET A 121 -8.53 -1.84 13.33
CA MET A 121 -7.22 -1.62 13.97
C MET A 121 -6.15 -2.60 13.46
N THR A 122 -6.52 -3.87 13.25
CA THR A 122 -5.59 -4.86 12.70
C THR A 122 -5.24 -4.56 11.24
N PHE A 123 -6.14 -3.96 10.45
CA PHE A 123 -5.81 -3.49 9.10
C PHE A 123 -4.79 -2.36 9.15
N ALA A 124 -4.92 -1.39 10.06
CA ALA A 124 -3.90 -0.37 10.27
C ALA A 124 -2.56 -0.97 10.72
N ASP A 125 -2.56 -1.96 11.63
CA ASP A 125 -1.35 -2.67 12.03
C ASP A 125 -0.66 -3.39 10.84
N ILE A 126 -1.44 -3.96 9.93
CA ILE A 126 -0.92 -4.60 8.70
C ILE A 126 -0.31 -3.53 7.79
N ALA A 127 -1.04 -2.44 7.51
CA ALA A 127 -0.55 -1.37 6.65
C ALA A 127 0.72 -0.69 7.20
N GLU A 128 0.83 -0.48 8.52
CA GLU A 128 2.06 0.03 9.15
C GLU A 128 3.21 -0.99 9.04
N ASN A 129 2.96 -2.26 9.35
CA ASN A 129 4.00 -3.29 9.33
C ASN A 129 4.57 -3.55 7.93
N TYR A 130 3.74 -3.38 6.90
CA TYR A 130 4.10 -3.55 5.49
C TYR A 130 4.14 -2.21 4.75
N TRP A 131 4.44 -1.12 5.46
CA TRP A 131 4.49 0.23 4.89
C TRP A 131 5.45 0.34 3.70
N ASP A 132 6.62 -0.29 3.79
CA ASP A 132 7.59 -0.30 2.69
C ASP A 132 7.05 -1.01 1.44
N ASP A 133 6.21 -2.04 1.61
CA ASP A 133 5.60 -2.76 0.51
C ASP A 133 4.45 -1.95 -0.12
N LEU A 134 3.68 -1.23 0.70
CA LEU A 134 2.70 -0.25 0.22
C LEU A 134 3.39 0.85 -0.58
N VAL A 135 4.43 1.48 -0.02
CA VAL A 135 5.20 2.52 -0.70
C VAL A 135 5.83 1.96 -1.97
N TYR A 136 6.33 0.72 -1.97
CA TYR A 136 6.85 0.06 -3.17
C TYR A 136 5.79 -0.05 -4.28
N SER A 137 4.57 -0.48 -3.95
CA SER A 137 3.47 -0.54 -4.91
C SER A 137 3.17 0.83 -5.51
N TYR A 138 3.07 1.87 -4.65
CA TYR A 138 2.88 3.25 -5.08
C TYR A 138 4.06 3.82 -5.86
N ASN A 139 5.26 3.30 -5.61
CA ASN A 139 6.48 3.68 -6.27
C ASN A 139 6.81 2.73 -7.43
N SER A 140 5.85 2.00 -8.01
CA SER A 140 6.10 1.08 -9.14
C SER A 140 5.34 1.55 -10.40
N PRO A 141 5.93 2.43 -11.23
CA PRO A 141 5.26 3.06 -12.37
C PRO A 141 4.69 2.07 -13.39
N GLY A 142 5.38 0.96 -13.64
CA GLY A 142 4.93 -0.13 -14.50
C GLY A 142 3.90 -1.06 -13.86
N GLY A 143 3.55 -0.84 -12.59
CA GLY A 143 2.76 -1.74 -11.76
C GLY A 143 3.63 -2.74 -11.00
N VAL A 144 2.94 -3.62 -10.27
CA VAL A 144 3.54 -4.72 -9.50
C VAL A 144 3.06 -6.06 -10.04
N SER A 145 3.82 -7.12 -9.78
CA SER A 145 3.45 -8.50 -10.13
C SER A 145 3.97 -9.43 -9.06
N GLU A 146 3.36 -10.62 -8.89
CA GLU A 146 3.86 -11.64 -7.98
C GLU A 146 5.31 -12.01 -8.33
N ASN A 147 6.26 -11.46 -7.58
CA ASN A 147 7.69 -11.64 -7.81
C ASN A 147 8.24 -12.61 -6.76
N PRO A 148 8.50 -13.89 -7.11
CA PRO A 148 9.04 -14.86 -6.15
C PRO A 148 10.46 -14.53 -5.68
N HIS A 149 11.13 -13.56 -6.32
CA HIS A 149 12.49 -13.13 -5.99
C HIS A 149 12.55 -11.92 -5.05
N ARG A 150 11.43 -11.19 -4.88
CA ARG A 150 11.31 -10.12 -3.88
C ARG A 150 10.74 -10.69 -2.58
N GLY A 151 11.29 -10.25 -1.44
CA GLY A 151 10.62 -10.45 -0.15
C GLY A 151 9.62 -9.33 0.09
N GLY A 152 8.49 -9.64 0.72
CA GLY A 152 7.41 -8.67 0.96
C GLY A 152 6.15 -8.97 0.17
N ILE A 153 5.23 -8.01 0.20
CA ILE A 153 3.92 -8.08 -0.43
C ILE A 153 3.95 -7.36 -1.80
N GLU A 154 3.36 -8.00 -2.81
CA GLU A 154 3.16 -7.47 -4.17
C GLU A 154 1.66 -7.35 -4.41
N VAL A 155 1.09 -6.19 -4.11
CA VAL A 155 -0.36 -5.93 -4.23
C VAL A 155 -0.58 -4.60 -4.93
N ASP A 156 -1.60 -4.55 -5.78
CA ASP A 156 -1.96 -3.36 -6.53
C ASP A 156 -2.18 -2.14 -5.61
N PRO A 157 -1.68 -0.94 -5.97
CA PRO A 157 -1.92 0.28 -5.23
C PRO A 157 -3.39 0.55 -4.90
N ASP A 158 -4.33 0.26 -5.81
CA ASP A 158 -5.76 0.50 -5.57
C ASP A 158 -6.30 -0.42 -4.47
N TYR A 159 -5.78 -1.64 -4.35
CA TYR A 159 -6.15 -2.55 -3.25
C TYR A 159 -5.55 -2.09 -1.91
N TRP A 160 -4.33 -1.55 -1.93
CA TRP A 160 -3.76 -0.87 -0.76
C TRP A 160 -4.60 0.33 -0.33
N HIS A 161 -5.06 1.16 -1.27
CA HIS A 161 -5.93 2.29 -1.00
C HIS A 161 -7.23 1.86 -0.30
N SER A 162 -7.94 0.88 -0.87
CA SER A 162 -9.16 0.33 -0.28
C SER A 162 -8.91 -0.23 1.13
N PHE A 163 -7.80 -0.94 1.32
CA PHE A 163 -7.42 -1.51 2.60
C PHE A 163 -7.09 -0.45 3.66
N VAL A 164 -6.33 0.59 3.30
CA VAL A 164 -6.05 1.74 4.18
C VAL A 164 -7.35 2.46 4.54
N THR A 165 -8.22 2.70 3.55
CA THR A 165 -9.53 3.33 3.76
C THR A 165 -10.37 2.52 4.75
N GLU A 166 -10.39 1.19 4.64
CA GLU A 166 -11.10 0.34 5.60
C GLU A 166 -10.54 0.42 7.02
N GLY A 167 -9.23 0.48 7.18
CA GLY A 167 -8.61 0.76 8.48
C GLY A 167 -9.07 2.10 9.04
N MET A 168 -9.07 3.14 8.21
CA MET A 168 -9.39 4.52 8.62
C MET A 168 -10.86 4.76 9.01
N ARG A 169 -11.77 3.83 8.69
CA ARG A 169 -13.15 3.86 9.24
C ARG A 169 -13.19 3.66 10.76
N ASN A 170 -12.08 3.27 11.37
CA ASN A 170 -11.86 3.37 12.81
C ASN A 170 -10.94 4.58 13.11
N PRO A 171 -11.35 5.50 14.01
CA PRO A 171 -10.60 6.73 14.31
C PRO A 171 -9.21 6.47 14.92
N ASP A 172 -9.07 5.48 15.80
CA ASP A 172 -7.77 5.12 16.38
C ASP A 172 -6.78 4.64 15.29
N ALA A 173 -7.28 3.82 14.36
CA ALA A 173 -6.52 3.34 13.21
C ALA A 173 -6.16 4.49 12.26
N ALA A 174 -7.10 5.42 12.04
CA ALA A 174 -6.89 6.56 11.18
C ALA A 174 -5.82 7.53 11.74
N GLY A 175 -5.83 7.77 13.06
CA GLY A 175 -4.78 8.53 13.74
C GLY A 175 -3.41 7.84 13.68
N GLN A 176 -3.35 6.52 13.85
CA GLN A 176 -2.12 5.74 13.70
C GLN A 176 -1.54 5.86 12.28
N LEU A 177 -2.36 5.65 11.26
CA LEU A 177 -1.94 5.71 9.85
C LEU A 177 -1.54 7.13 9.44
N HIS A 178 -2.20 8.17 9.97
CA HIS A 178 -1.76 9.55 9.81
C HIS A 178 -0.36 9.77 10.39
N GLY A 179 -0.10 9.25 11.59
CA GLY A 179 1.22 9.31 12.22
C GLY A 179 2.31 8.63 11.38
N VAL A 180 2.02 7.45 10.83
CA VAL A 180 2.93 6.72 9.92
C VAL A 180 3.26 7.55 8.69
N LEU A 181 2.24 8.11 8.02
CA LEU A 181 2.42 8.97 6.85
C LEU A 181 3.31 10.18 7.18
N VAL A 182 2.97 10.94 8.23
CA VAL A 182 3.71 12.15 8.62
C VAL A 182 5.16 11.83 8.97
N ASN A 183 5.42 10.76 9.71
CA ASN A 183 6.78 10.33 10.03
C ASN A 183 7.56 9.96 8.77
N TRP A 184 6.94 9.26 7.82
CA TRP A 184 7.57 8.91 6.56
C TRP A 184 7.96 10.16 5.74
N TYR A 185 7.10 11.19 5.65
CA TYR A 185 7.49 12.46 5.01
C TYR A 185 8.64 13.16 5.75
N GLN A 186 8.63 13.13 7.10
CA GLN A 186 9.69 13.72 7.92
C GLN A 186 11.05 13.08 7.70
N GLU A 187 11.09 11.76 7.53
CA GLU A 187 12.31 11.00 7.30
C GLU A 187 12.75 10.99 5.83
N GLY A 188 11.81 10.89 4.89
CA GLY A 188 12.08 10.82 3.45
C GLY A 188 12.60 12.13 2.85
N ILE A 189 11.94 13.26 3.14
CA ILE A 189 12.22 14.54 2.47
C ILE A 189 13.44 15.25 3.04
N LYS A 190 13.69 15.17 4.36
CA LYS A 190 14.91 15.75 4.97
C LYS A 190 16.20 15.16 4.38
N ASN A 191 16.14 13.95 3.84
CA ASN A 191 17.27 13.28 3.20
C ASN A 191 17.39 13.60 1.69
N GLN A 192 16.34 14.14 1.05
CA GLN A 192 16.31 14.52 -0.38
C GLN A 192 16.69 15.99 -0.65
N ALA A 193 16.84 16.81 0.39
CA ALA A 193 17.24 18.23 0.30
C ALA A 193 18.67 18.50 -0.23
N GLY A 194 19.30 17.52 -0.90
CA GLY A 194 20.65 17.58 -1.46
C GLY A 194 20.75 17.73 -2.99
N ALA A 195 19.64 17.74 -3.74
CA ALA A 195 19.70 17.88 -5.19
C ALA A 195 20.05 19.31 -5.63
N GLN A 196 21.02 19.45 -6.54
CA GLN A 196 21.49 20.75 -7.03
C GLN A 196 20.48 21.41 -7.98
N ASN A 197 19.65 20.63 -8.69
CA ASN A 197 18.73 21.11 -9.73
C ASN A 197 17.26 20.66 -9.55
N GLY A 198 16.90 19.95 -8.47
CA GLY A 198 15.51 19.52 -8.17
C GLY A 198 14.95 18.37 -9.03
N ASN A 199 15.35 18.24 -10.31
CA ASN A 199 14.77 17.26 -11.25
C ASN A 199 15.24 15.81 -11.03
N GLU A 200 16.29 15.60 -10.24
CA GLU A 200 16.89 14.28 -9.99
C GLU A 200 16.04 13.36 -9.10
N HIS A 201 15.02 13.94 -8.44
CA HIS A 201 14.05 13.27 -7.56
C HIS A 201 12.62 13.52 -8.03
N TYR A 202 12.43 13.80 -9.31
CA TYR A 202 11.13 14.19 -9.84
C TYR A 202 10.08 13.08 -9.66
N TRP A 203 10.46 11.82 -9.87
CA TRP A 203 9.58 10.69 -9.62
C TRP A 203 9.27 10.53 -8.13
N ASP A 204 10.28 10.70 -7.27
CA ASP A 204 10.11 10.62 -5.82
C ASP A 204 9.09 11.66 -5.33
N ASN A 205 9.10 12.88 -5.92
CA ASN A 205 8.13 13.93 -5.63
C ASN A 205 6.72 13.58 -6.12
N ILE A 206 6.58 12.98 -7.31
CA ILE A 206 5.28 12.49 -7.81
C ILE A 206 4.73 11.43 -6.88
N MET A 207 5.53 10.42 -6.53
CA MET A 207 5.11 9.34 -5.63
C MET A 207 4.73 9.90 -4.25
N ALA A 208 5.52 10.84 -3.73
CA ALA A 208 5.18 11.55 -2.51
C ALA A 208 3.83 12.28 -2.64
N ASN A 209 3.57 13.05 -3.69
CA ASN A 209 2.27 13.71 -3.84
C ASN A 209 1.11 12.71 -3.97
N ASN A 210 1.32 11.61 -4.69
CA ASN A 210 0.34 10.55 -4.89
C ASN A 210 -0.02 9.82 -3.59
N LEU A 211 0.97 9.52 -2.75
CA LEU A 211 0.73 8.85 -1.47
C LEU A 211 -0.09 9.77 -0.53
N ALA A 212 0.21 11.07 -0.51
CA ALA A 212 -0.60 12.06 0.21
C ALA A 212 -2.01 12.18 -0.39
N GLY A 213 -2.13 12.15 -1.72
CA GLY A 213 -3.40 12.15 -2.44
C GLY A 213 -4.28 10.96 -2.04
N MET A 214 -3.72 9.73 -2.02
CA MET A 214 -4.43 8.53 -1.58
C MET A 214 -4.92 8.65 -0.13
N PHE A 215 -4.06 9.09 0.78
CA PHE A 215 -4.45 9.27 2.17
C PHE A 215 -5.55 10.32 2.31
N SER A 216 -5.42 11.42 1.58
CA SER A 216 -6.42 12.49 1.52
C SER A 216 -7.76 11.99 0.97
N SER A 217 -7.79 11.19 -0.10
CA SER A 217 -9.04 10.60 -0.61
C SER A 217 -9.63 9.54 0.32
N SER A 218 -8.79 8.79 1.04
CA SER A 218 -9.25 7.87 2.10
C SER A 218 -9.98 8.63 3.19
N TRP A 219 -9.45 9.78 3.62
CA TRP A 219 -10.13 10.67 4.57
C TRP A 219 -11.46 11.20 4.02
N ASP A 220 -11.47 11.71 2.78
CA ASP A 220 -12.71 12.19 2.15
C ASP A 220 -13.79 11.11 2.17
N THR A 221 -13.43 9.89 1.78
CA THR A 221 -14.35 8.74 1.75
C THR A 221 -14.92 8.44 3.13
N VAL A 222 -14.08 8.34 4.17
CA VAL A 222 -14.53 8.06 5.54
C VAL A 222 -15.40 9.19 6.09
N LEU A 223 -15.06 10.44 5.78
CA LEU A 223 -15.81 11.61 6.23
C LEU A 223 -17.18 11.71 5.55
N ASP A 224 -17.26 11.43 4.25
CA ASP A 224 -18.51 11.37 3.49
C ASP A 224 -19.48 10.35 4.12
N GLU A 225 -18.97 9.18 4.50
CA GLU A 225 -19.77 8.11 5.12
C GLU A 225 -20.33 8.48 6.51
N ILE A 226 -19.63 9.33 7.26
CA ILE A 226 -20.08 9.79 8.58
C ILE A 226 -20.78 11.16 8.54
N GLU A 227 -20.83 11.82 7.39
CA GLU A 227 -21.28 13.22 7.26
C GLU A 227 -22.74 13.42 7.73
N GLU A 228 -23.60 12.43 7.50
CA GLU A 228 -25.03 12.48 7.86
C GLU A 228 -25.28 12.39 9.38
N ASP A 229 -24.33 11.87 10.17
CA ASP A 229 -24.40 11.78 11.63
C ASP A 229 -23.41 12.76 12.27
N LYS A 230 -23.88 13.98 12.54
CA LYS A 230 -23.08 15.06 13.16
C LYS A 230 -22.38 14.61 14.44
N ARG A 231 -23.05 13.83 15.30
CA ARG A 231 -22.47 13.38 16.57
C ARG A 231 -21.33 12.39 16.30
N ARG A 232 -21.54 11.45 15.38
CA ARG A 232 -20.49 10.49 14.99
C ARG A 232 -19.29 11.20 14.36
N ARG A 233 -19.52 12.23 13.55
CA ARG A 233 -18.46 13.06 12.98
C ARG A 233 -17.68 13.83 14.04
N GLU A 234 -18.37 14.45 14.99
CA GLU A 234 -17.74 15.15 16.13
C GLU A 234 -16.90 14.20 16.97
N GLU A 235 -17.45 13.03 17.34
CA GLU A 235 -16.73 11.98 18.09
C GLU A 235 -15.49 11.51 17.33
N PHE A 236 -15.62 11.28 16.03
CA PHE A 236 -14.49 10.87 15.19
C PHE A 236 -13.38 11.93 15.16
N ILE A 237 -13.73 13.20 14.95
CA ILE A 237 -12.76 14.31 14.92
C ILE A 237 -12.09 14.50 16.29
N GLU A 238 -12.84 14.41 17.39
CA GLU A 238 -12.30 14.54 18.74
C GLU A 238 -11.25 13.45 19.02
N GLU A 239 -11.56 12.20 18.66
CA GLU A 239 -10.64 11.08 18.80
C GLU A 239 -9.37 11.26 17.94
N LEU A 240 -9.46 11.82 16.73
CA LEU A 240 -8.29 12.15 15.91
C LEU A 240 -7.40 13.22 16.57
N SER A 241 -8.01 14.28 17.10
CA SER A 241 -7.29 15.34 17.79
C SER A 241 -6.55 14.78 19.02
N ASP A 242 -7.19 13.89 19.78
CA ASP A 242 -6.56 13.21 20.93
C ASP A 242 -5.38 12.31 20.52
N ARG A 243 -5.36 11.82 19.29
CA ARG A 243 -4.26 11.03 18.72
C ARG A 243 -3.19 11.86 18.02
N GLY A 244 -3.25 13.19 18.12
CA GLY A 244 -2.19 14.09 17.68
C GLY A 244 -2.29 14.50 16.21
N VAL A 245 -3.47 14.36 15.59
CA VAL A 245 -3.75 15.03 14.32
C VAL A 245 -4.01 16.51 14.62
N ASP A 246 -3.04 17.35 14.30
CA ASP A 246 -3.11 18.79 14.56
C ASP A 246 -3.92 19.51 13.47
N PHE A 247 -5.09 20.03 13.84
CA PHE A 247 -5.94 20.84 12.96
C PHE A 247 -5.65 22.33 13.16
N ALA A 248 -5.54 23.08 12.05
CA ALA A 248 -5.35 24.54 12.10
C ALA A 248 -6.55 25.29 12.71
N THR A 249 -7.74 24.69 12.63
CA THR A 249 -9.00 25.17 13.20
C THR A 249 -9.81 23.98 13.69
N ASP A 250 -10.56 24.15 14.79
CA ASP A 250 -11.46 23.12 15.31
C ASP A 250 -12.52 22.74 14.25
N PRO A 251 -12.53 21.49 13.72
CA PRO A 251 -13.47 21.10 12.69
C PRO A 251 -14.85 20.68 13.23
N THR A 252 -15.03 20.52 14.55
CA THR A 252 -16.25 19.94 15.13
C THR A 252 -17.51 20.77 14.88
N GLU A 253 -17.37 22.11 14.81
CA GLU A 253 -18.49 23.03 14.54
C GLU A 253 -18.69 23.36 13.05
N ALA A 254 -17.83 22.86 12.17
CA ALA A 254 -17.83 23.19 10.75
C ALA A 254 -18.85 22.37 9.93
N ALA A 255 -19.22 22.88 8.75
CA ALA A 255 -19.97 22.12 7.76
C ALA A 255 -19.09 21.00 7.18
N GLY A 256 -19.68 19.89 6.70
CA GLY A 256 -18.94 18.70 6.25
C GLY A 256 -17.87 19.00 5.20
N ASP A 257 -18.21 19.80 4.17
CA ASP A 257 -17.23 20.25 3.18
C ASP A 257 -16.07 21.06 3.79
N VAL A 258 -16.33 21.86 4.81
CA VAL A 258 -15.29 22.64 5.51
C VAL A 258 -14.41 21.72 6.36
N VAL A 259 -14.98 20.66 6.95
CA VAL A 259 -14.22 19.64 7.70
C VAL A 259 -13.23 18.92 6.78
N LYS A 260 -13.67 18.53 5.58
CA LYS A 260 -12.80 17.88 4.57
C LYS A 260 -11.61 18.77 4.24
N GLU A 261 -11.87 20.05 3.95
CA GLU A 261 -10.80 21.02 3.67
C GLU A 261 -9.84 21.22 4.85
N ILE A 262 -10.32 21.20 6.10
CA ILE A 262 -9.47 21.30 7.29
C ILE A 262 -8.56 20.08 7.45
N ILE A 263 -9.07 18.87 7.20
CA ILE A 263 -8.29 17.62 7.30
C ILE A 263 -7.27 17.53 6.17
N LYS A 264 -7.65 17.90 4.94
CA LYS A 264 -6.71 18.04 3.82
C LYS A 264 -5.60 19.04 4.13
N ALA A 265 -5.98 20.19 4.69
CA ALA A 265 -5.02 21.20 5.11
C ALA A 265 -4.10 20.69 6.24
N ALA A 266 -4.56 19.80 7.13
CA ALA A 266 -3.71 19.20 8.15
C ALA A 266 -2.65 18.28 7.54
N ILE A 267 -3.03 17.41 6.59
CA ILE A 267 -2.09 16.56 5.83
C ILE A 267 -1.09 17.42 5.08
N ALA A 268 -1.59 18.38 4.31
CA ALA A 268 -0.75 19.23 3.48
C ALA A 268 0.14 20.15 4.33
N SER A 269 -0.33 20.63 5.49
CA SER A 269 0.49 21.41 6.43
C SER A 269 1.54 20.55 7.11
N ALA A 270 1.23 19.32 7.51
CA ALA A 270 2.21 18.39 8.09
C ALA A 270 3.33 18.07 7.09
N ILE A 271 2.98 17.92 5.80
CA ILE A 271 3.95 17.78 4.71
C ILE A 271 4.73 19.10 4.52
N THR A 272 4.05 20.24 4.37
CA THR A 272 4.69 21.54 4.07
C THR A 272 5.64 22.02 5.17
N ALA A 273 5.24 21.88 6.44
CA ALA A 273 6.09 22.19 7.61
C ALA A 273 7.37 21.35 7.63
N THR A 274 7.35 20.20 6.96
CA THR A 274 8.47 19.28 6.84
C THR A 274 9.38 19.63 5.65
N VAL A 275 8.82 20.03 4.50
CA VAL A 275 9.57 20.36 3.27
C VAL A 275 10.11 21.79 3.27
N GLY A 276 9.57 22.68 4.11
CA GLY A 276 10.00 24.08 4.20
C GLY A 276 9.52 24.97 3.05
N GLY A 277 8.43 24.59 2.38
CA GLY A 277 7.77 25.37 1.33
C GLY A 277 6.78 26.41 1.88
N ASP A 278 6.53 27.47 1.11
CA ASP A 278 5.59 28.54 1.47
C ASP A 278 4.11 28.18 1.21
N SER A 279 3.82 27.02 0.61
CA SER A 279 2.45 26.59 0.27
C SER A 279 2.28 25.07 0.27
N PRO A 280 1.08 24.57 0.59
CA PRO A 280 0.67 23.18 0.39
C PRO A 280 1.05 22.65 -1.00
N PRO A 281 1.58 21.42 -1.12
CA PRO A 281 1.69 20.79 -2.43
C PRO A 281 0.29 20.62 -3.03
N ASP A 282 0.19 20.79 -4.36
CA ASP A 282 -1.02 20.40 -5.09
C ASP A 282 -1.05 18.87 -5.12
N LEU A 283 -1.99 18.28 -4.38
CA LEU A 283 -2.08 16.84 -4.23
C LEU A 283 -2.67 16.25 -5.51
N ASP A 284 -1.96 15.30 -6.11
CA ASP A 284 -2.49 14.55 -7.25
C ASP A 284 -3.32 13.38 -6.72
N PHE A 285 -4.58 13.33 -7.14
CA PHE A 285 -5.55 12.32 -6.76
C PHE A 285 -5.76 11.26 -7.86
N ASP A 286 -5.20 11.47 -9.06
CA ASP A 286 -5.29 10.52 -10.19
C ASP A 286 -3.98 9.74 -10.34
N PHE A 287 -3.71 8.90 -9.34
CA PHE A 287 -2.52 8.06 -9.26
C PHE A 287 -2.29 7.22 -10.53
N ALA A 288 -3.34 6.54 -11.00
CA ALA A 288 -3.28 5.70 -12.19
C ALA A 288 -2.96 6.52 -13.45
N GLY A 289 -3.53 7.73 -13.58
CA GLY A 289 -3.24 8.66 -14.66
C GLY A 289 -1.78 9.14 -14.66
N ALA A 290 -1.23 9.48 -13.50
CA ALA A 290 0.14 9.94 -13.34
C ALA A 290 1.16 8.86 -13.75
N HIS A 291 0.97 7.62 -13.27
CA HIS A 291 1.82 6.47 -13.60
C HIS A 291 1.81 6.15 -15.10
N LEU A 292 0.61 6.09 -15.68
CA LEU A 292 0.47 5.80 -17.11
C LEU A 292 1.13 6.88 -17.96
N ASN A 293 0.93 8.15 -17.61
CA ASN A 293 1.53 9.24 -18.36
C ASN A 293 3.06 9.22 -18.26
N TRP A 294 3.60 8.97 -17.06
CA TRP A 294 5.04 8.80 -16.85
C TRP A 294 5.62 7.71 -17.74
N VAL A 295 5.06 6.49 -17.65
CA VAL A 295 5.49 5.33 -18.43
C VAL A 295 5.38 5.60 -19.93
N ARG A 296 4.22 6.08 -20.38
CA ARG A 296 3.96 6.35 -21.80
C ARG A 296 4.96 7.35 -22.39
N VAL A 297 5.21 8.45 -21.68
CA VAL A 297 6.15 9.48 -22.17
C VAL A 297 7.58 8.98 -22.12
N ALA A 298 8.02 8.36 -21.01
CA ALA A 298 9.37 7.84 -20.87
C ALA A 298 9.71 6.81 -21.96
N VAL A 299 8.78 5.86 -22.23
CA VAL A 299 8.95 4.85 -23.28
C VAL A 299 8.96 5.48 -24.67
N ALA A 300 8.05 6.42 -24.95
CA ALA A 300 8.00 7.08 -26.26
C ALA A 300 9.26 7.89 -26.54
N GLU A 301 9.76 8.63 -25.55
CA GLU A 301 10.93 9.51 -25.70
C GLU A 301 12.23 8.70 -25.75
N TYR A 302 12.34 7.61 -24.98
CA TYR A 302 13.47 6.69 -25.15
C TYR A 302 13.50 6.07 -26.55
N ASN A 303 12.36 5.53 -27.02
CA ASN A 303 12.26 4.91 -28.34
C ASN A 303 12.45 5.92 -29.49
N ALA A 304 12.24 7.21 -29.24
CA ALA A 304 12.57 8.29 -30.18
C ALA A 304 14.06 8.68 -30.17
N GLY A 305 14.84 8.17 -29.22
CA GLY A 305 16.25 8.52 -29.02
C GLY A 305 16.46 9.85 -28.30
N SER A 306 15.49 10.31 -27.51
CA SER A 306 15.52 11.60 -26.80
C SER A 306 16.18 11.54 -25.42
N ILE A 307 16.30 10.34 -24.81
CA ILE A 307 16.84 10.18 -23.45
C ILE A 307 18.31 9.76 -23.52
N ASP A 308 19.20 10.67 -23.13
CA ASP A 308 20.65 10.48 -23.07
C ASP A 308 21.10 9.95 -21.70
N ASP A 309 22.31 9.37 -21.65
CA ASP A 309 22.98 9.04 -20.38
C ASP A 309 23.17 10.28 -19.49
N TYR A 310 23.09 10.09 -18.17
CA TYR A 310 23.27 11.16 -17.20
C TYR A 310 24.72 11.26 -16.72
N HIS A 311 25.28 12.48 -16.71
CA HIS A 311 26.62 12.76 -16.19
C HIS A 311 26.72 14.16 -15.56
N ASP A 312 26.97 14.25 -14.25
CA ASP A 312 27.11 15.52 -13.50
C ASP A 312 28.55 15.94 -13.17
N GLY A 313 29.54 15.19 -13.67
CA GLY A 313 30.96 15.38 -13.33
C GLY A 313 31.45 14.48 -12.20
N THR A 314 30.56 13.85 -11.44
CA THR A 314 30.89 12.94 -10.32
C THR A 314 30.14 11.62 -10.36
N VAL A 315 28.96 11.59 -10.98
CA VAL A 315 28.11 10.41 -11.13
C VAL A 315 27.79 10.21 -12.61
N GLU A 316 27.92 8.97 -13.07
CA GLU A 316 27.52 8.52 -14.40
C GLU A 316 26.43 7.46 -14.24
N ARG A 317 25.33 7.60 -14.99
CA ARG A 317 24.20 6.65 -15.01
C ARG A 317 23.76 6.45 -16.44
N SER A 318 23.62 5.18 -16.84
CA SER A 318 23.18 4.85 -18.19
C SER A 318 21.66 4.93 -18.32
N ALA A 319 21.19 5.45 -19.46
CA ALA A 319 19.81 5.41 -19.91
C ALA A 319 19.47 4.09 -20.64
N ASP A 320 20.46 3.25 -20.92
CA ASP A 320 20.31 1.99 -21.67
C ASP A 320 19.49 0.94 -20.87
N PRO A 321 18.32 0.52 -21.37
CA PRO A 321 17.52 -0.57 -20.81
C PRO A 321 18.31 -1.87 -20.63
N GLU A 322 19.29 -2.16 -21.48
CA GLU A 322 20.08 -3.39 -21.40
C GLU A 322 20.90 -3.44 -20.11
N TYR A 323 21.39 -2.29 -19.60
CA TYR A 323 22.07 -2.21 -18.31
C TYR A 323 21.16 -2.69 -17.17
N TYR A 324 19.89 -2.28 -17.18
CA TYR A 324 18.91 -2.69 -16.18
C TYR A 324 18.50 -4.15 -16.38
N GLY A 325 18.23 -4.57 -17.61
CA GLY A 325 17.87 -5.95 -17.89
C GLY A 325 18.96 -6.94 -17.48
N ASN A 326 20.24 -6.62 -17.72
CA ASN A 326 21.38 -7.41 -17.28
C ASN A 326 21.51 -7.48 -15.75
N ARG A 327 21.16 -6.40 -15.04
CA ARG A 327 21.22 -6.34 -13.57
C ARG A 327 20.18 -7.22 -12.90
N TYR A 328 18.98 -7.28 -13.47
CA TYR A 328 17.84 -8.05 -12.92
C TYR A 328 17.68 -9.44 -13.58
N GLY A 329 18.41 -9.71 -14.66
CA GLY A 329 18.45 -11.03 -15.32
C GLY A 329 17.27 -11.30 -16.25
N ALA A 330 16.61 -10.25 -16.75
CA ALA A 330 15.50 -10.32 -17.69
C ALA A 330 15.49 -9.11 -18.62
N SER A 331 15.03 -9.27 -19.86
CA SER A 331 14.89 -8.16 -20.82
C SER A 331 13.46 -7.63 -20.81
N PHE A 332 13.30 -6.35 -21.13
CA PHE A 332 12.00 -5.68 -21.37
C PHE A 332 12.02 -4.85 -22.68
N THR A 333 12.92 -5.20 -23.59
CA THR A 333 13.05 -4.59 -24.92
C THR A 333 12.73 -5.56 -26.05
N ASP A 334 12.32 -5.02 -27.19
CA ASP A 334 12.12 -5.76 -28.43
C ASP A 334 13.45 -6.09 -29.14
N GLU A 335 13.38 -6.80 -30.26
CA GLU A 335 14.54 -7.18 -31.08
C GLU A 335 15.28 -6.00 -31.73
N ASN A 336 14.69 -4.80 -31.73
CA ASN A 336 15.31 -3.56 -32.21
C ASN A 336 15.91 -2.71 -31.07
N GLY A 337 15.78 -3.15 -29.82
CA GLY A 337 16.20 -2.39 -28.64
C GLY A 337 15.18 -1.36 -28.16
N ASN A 338 13.96 -1.35 -28.71
CA ASN A 338 12.90 -0.49 -28.19
C ASN A 338 12.38 -1.02 -26.87
N VAL A 339 12.10 -0.12 -25.93
CA VAL A 339 11.42 -0.46 -24.67
C VAL A 339 9.97 -0.83 -24.94
N ILE A 340 9.53 -1.92 -24.32
CA ILE A 340 8.14 -2.37 -24.31
C ILE A 340 7.51 -1.91 -23.00
N ALA A 341 6.41 -1.17 -23.05
CA ALA A 341 5.68 -0.78 -21.84
C ALA A 341 4.87 -1.96 -21.28
N PRO A 342 4.83 -2.17 -19.94
CA PRO A 342 4.06 -3.26 -19.33
C PRO A 342 2.54 -3.08 -19.41
N LEU A 343 2.11 -1.82 -19.51
CA LEU A 343 0.71 -1.43 -19.56
C LEU A 343 0.46 -0.58 -20.81
N VAL A 344 -0.67 -0.81 -21.46
CA VAL A 344 -1.13 -0.05 -22.63
C VAL A 344 -2.57 0.39 -22.47
N TYR A 345 -2.93 1.51 -23.09
CA TYR A 345 -4.31 1.97 -23.12
C TYR A 345 -5.09 1.23 -24.21
N ASN A 346 -6.11 0.47 -23.82
CA ASN A 346 -7.04 -0.15 -24.75
C ASN A 346 -8.13 0.85 -25.13
N GLU A 347 -8.13 1.31 -26.40
CA GLU A 347 -9.12 2.27 -26.89
C GLU A 347 -10.56 1.72 -26.94
N GLU A 348 -10.72 0.42 -27.19
CA GLU A 348 -12.04 -0.23 -27.30
C GLU A 348 -12.71 -0.34 -25.93
N GLU A 349 -11.95 -0.72 -24.91
CA GLU A 349 -12.42 -0.90 -23.53
C GLU A 349 -12.27 0.37 -22.69
N ARG A 350 -11.59 1.40 -23.23
CA ARG A 350 -11.26 2.67 -22.55
C ARG A 350 -10.60 2.49 -21.19
N LYS A 351 -9.80 1.44 -21.04
CA LYS A 351 -9.10 1.10 -19.80
C LYS A 351 -7.66 0.72 -20.08
N ILE A 352 -6.84 0.79 -19.05
CA ILE A 352 -5.46 0.28 -19.08
C ILE A 352 -5.54 -1.24 -19.00
N VAL A 353 -4.77 -1.92 -19.86
CA VAL A 353 -4.65 -3.38 -19.86
C VAL A 353 -3.17 -3.78 -19.91
N PRO A 354 -2.82 -4.97 -19.40
CA PRO A 354 -1.50 -5.54 -19.60
C PRO A 354 -1.15 -5.58 -21.10
N ASN A 355 0.09 -5.22 -21.42
CA ASN A 355 0.59 -5.33 -22.78
C ASN A 355 0.98 -6.78 -23.07
N GLU A 356 0.33 -7.42 -24.05
CA GLU A 356 0.62 -8.80 -24.45
C GLU A 356 2.06 -8.98 -25.00
N ASP A 357 2.68 -7.90 -25.48
CA ASP A 357 4.06 -7.92 -25.95
C ASP A 357 5.08 -7.82 -24.80
N PHE A 358 4.64 -7.41 -23.60
CA PHE A 358 5.53 -7.33 -22.45
C PHE A 358 5.86 -8.74 -21.93
N PRO A 359 7.12 -9.04 -21.59
CA PRO A 359 7.50 -10.36 -21.12
C PRO A 359 6.75 -10.76 -19.84
N ASP A 360 6.21 -11.97 -19.83
CA ASP A 360 5.64 -12.63 -18.64
C ASP A 360 6.76 -13.14 -17.72
N ASP A 361 7.62 -12.22 -17.26
CA ASP A 361 8.69 -12.45 -16.28
C ASP A 361 8.67 -11.31 -15.24
N PRO A 362 8.43 -11.58 -13.95
CA PRO A 362 8.37 -10.53 -12.93
C PRO A 362 9.69 -9.75 -12.80
N ARG A 363 10.83 -10.36 -13.18
CA ARG A 363 12.13 -9.66 -13.22
C ARG A 363 12.21 -8.66 -14.36
N ALA A 364 11.47 -8.86 -15.46
CA ALA A 364 11.38 -7.88 -16.54
C ALA A 364 10.61 -6.64 -16.07
N LEU A 365 9.53 -6.82 -15.30
CA LEU A 365 8.80 -5.71 -14.67
C LEU A 365 9.67 -4.95 -13.66
N GLU A 366 10.42 -5.67 -12.81
CA GLU A 366 11.34 -5.06 -11.86
C GLU A 366 12.46 -4.27 -12.56
N ALA A 367 13.03 -4.84 -13.63
CA ALA A 367 14.01 -4.16 -14.47
C ALA A 367 13.45 -2.89 -15.13
N PHE A 368 12.22 -2.98 -15.66
CA PHE A 368 11.51 -1.85 -16.25
C PHE A 368 11.26 -0.74 -15.22
N ASN A 369 10.75 -1.07 -14.04
CA ASN A 369 10.51 -0.11 -12.95
C ASN A 369 11.82 0.58 -12.52
N ALA A 370 12.92 -0.17 -12.41
CA ALA A 370 14.23 0.40 -12.08
C ALA A 370 14.77 1.33 -13.20
N TRP A 371 14.52 0.99 -14.46
CA TRP A 371 14.92 1.80 -15.60
C TRP A 371 14.11 3.10 -15.72
N VAL A 372 12.79 3.02 -15.62
CA VAL A 372 11.91 4.19 -15.80
C VAL A 372 12.02 5.19 -14.65
N GLN A 373 12.59 4.76 -13.52
CA GLN A 373 12.97 5.61 -12.38
C GLN A 373 14.44 6.02 -12.37
N SER A 374 15.19 5.65 -13.40
CA SER A 374 16.61 5.97 -13.47
C SER A 374 16.84 7.48 -13.50
N LYS A 375 18.00 7.91 -12.99
CA LYS A 375 18.38 9.33 -12.99
C LYS A 375 18.29 9.99 -14.38
N PRO A 376 18.74 9.35 -15.49
CA PRO A 376 18.53 9.87 -16.85
C PRO A 376 17.07 10.14 -17.19
N VAL A 377 16.18 9.17 -16.94
CA VAL A 377 14.75 9.31 -17.22
C VAL A 377 14.14 10.41 -16.35
N GLN A 378 14.46 10.43 -15.04
CA GLN A 378 13.93 11.45 -14.13
C GLN A 378 14.33 12.88 -14.53
N VAL A 379 15.60 13.09 -14.89
CA VAL A 379 16.10 14.40 -15.29
C VAL A 379 15.46 14.86 -16.59
N TYR A 380 15.40 13.98 -17.60
CA TYR A 380 14.73 14.30 -18.87
C TYR A 380 13.27 14.69 -18.67
N MET A 381 12.53 13.88 -17.90
CA MET A 381 11.12 14.10 -17.63
C MET A 381 10.86 15.39 -16.82
N GLY A 382 11.74 15.70 -15.87
CA GLY A 382 11.69 16.94 -15.10
C GLY A 382 12.02 18.18 -15.95
N GLU A 383 12.94 18.08 -16.92
CA GLU A 383 13.30 19.18 -17.82
C GLU A 383 12.21 19.49 -18.86
N GLU A 384 11.62 18.47 -19.50
CA GLU A 384 10.62 18.64 -20.57
C GLU A 384 9.31 19.29 -20.07
N GLN A 385 8.92 19.08 -18.81
CA GLN A 385 7.75 19.76 -18.24
C GLN A 385 7.94 21.27 -18.11
N HIS A 386 9.16 21.74 -17.82
CA HIS A 386 9.43 23.18 -17.73
C HIS A 386 9.43 23.89 -19.08
N SER A 387 9.60 23.16 -20.18
CA SER A 387 9.59 23.70 -21.56
C SER A 387 8.20 23.79 -22.21
N ARG A 388 7.14 23.26 -21.57
CA ARG A 388 5.78 23.23 -22.15
C ARG A 388 4.75 24.11 -21.45
N PHE A 389 5.16 24.98 -20.52
CA PHE A 389 4.30 26.00 -19.89
C PHE A 389 4.75 27.43 -20.16
#